data_AF-A0A452Z1M5-F1
#
_entry.id   AF-A0A452Z1M5-F1
#
_cell.length_a   1.000
_cell.length_b   1.000
_cell.length_c   1.000
_cell.angle_alpha   90.00
_cell.angle_beta   90.00
_cell.angle_gamma   90.00
#
_symmetry.space_group_name_H-M   'P 1'
#
loop_
_entity.id
_entity.type
_entity.pdbx_description
1 polymer ?
#
loop_
_entity_poly.entity_id
_entity_poly.type
_entity_poly.pdbx_seq_one_letter_code
_entity_poly.pdbx_strand_id
1 'polypeptide(L)'
;QAMVDVAKEVGADAVAHGCTGKGNDQVRFELTFYALNPELKVVAPWREWDITGREDAIEYAKKHNVPIPVSKKSIYSRDRNLWHLSHEGDILEDPANEPKEDMYMMSVSPENAPSKPDMREIIGTGIYDQADAEGFIRLYGLPTRVRAMLEKGI
;
A
#
# COMPACT_ATOMS: atom_id res chain seq x y z
N GLN A 1 -8.79 -11.21 5.05
CA GLN A 1 -8.94 -12.32 6.01
C GLN A 1 -9.24 -11.81 7.42
N ALA A 2 -8.29 -11.16 8.12
CA ALA A 2 -8.45 -10.78 9.53
C ALA A 2 -9.78 -10.09 9.90
N MET A 3 -10.26 -9.12 9.11
CA MET A 3 -11.55 -8.46 9.38
C MET A 3 -12.75 -9.42 9.33
N VAL A 4 -12.72 -10.42 8.45
CA VAL A 4 -13.78 -11.43 8.32
C VAL A 4 -13.75 -12.40 9.50
N ASP A 5 -12.54 -12.78 9.94
CA ASP A 5 -12.37 -13.66 11.10
C ASP A 5 -12.88 -12.98 12.38
N VAL A 6 -12.51 -11.72 12.59
CA VAL A 6 -12.99 -10.92 13.73
C VAL A 6 -14.49 -10.73 13.64
N ALA A 7 -15.04 -10.41 12.46
CA ALA A 7 -16.49 -10.27 12.27
C ALA A 7 -17.24 -11.54 12.68
N LYS A 8 -16.70 -12.72 12.34
CA LYS A 8 -17.25 -14.00 12.77
C LYS A 8 -17.15 -14.21 14.27
N GLU A 9 -16.00 -13.90 14.86
CA GLU A 9 -15.74 -14.07 16.30
C GLU A 9 -16.69 -13.23 17.16
N VAL A 10 -16.93 -11.98 16.75
CA VAL A 10 -17.80 -11.05 17.49
C VAL A 10 -19.28 -11.15 17.09
N GLY A 11 -19.62 -12.00 16.12
CA GLY A 11 -20.99 -12.16 15.61
C GLY A 11 -21.50 -10.92 14.87
N ALA A 12 -20.64 -10.21 14.13
CA ALA A 12 -21.03 -9.04 13.36
C ALA A 12 -21.79 -9.40 12.08
N ASP A 13 -22.87 -8.66 11.81
CA ASP A 13 -23.66 -8.78 10.58
C ASP A 13 -23.02 -8.09 9.36
N ALA A 14 -22.04 -7.21 9.61
CA ALA A 14 -21.45 -6.35 8.58
C ALA A 14 -19.99 -5.99 8.87
N VAL A 15 -19.26 -5.65 7.81
CA VAL A 15 -17.92 -5.03 7.86
C VAL A 15 -17.96 -3.68 7.16
N ALA A 16 -17.13 -2.74 7.64
CA ALA A 16 -17.02 -1.41 7.05
C ALA A 16 -15.59 -1.09 6.63
N HIS A 17 -15.41 -0.35 5.53
CA HIS A 17 -14.10 0.16 5.10
C HIS A 17 -14.15 1.65 4.74
N GLY A 18 -13.00 2.32 4.87
CA GLY A 18 -12.86 3.76 4.62
C GLY A 18 -12.35 4.14 3.22
N CYS A 19 -12.24 3.19 2.28
CA CYS A 19 -11.79 3.46 0.91
C CYS A 19 -12.72 4.45 0.20
N THR A 20 -12.13 5.33 -0.62
CA THR A 20 -12.90 6.23 -1.49
C THR A 20 -13.55 5.45 -2.65
N GLY A 21 -14.59 6.02 -3.26
CA GLY A 21 -15.24 5.43 -4.44
C GLY A 21 -14.42 5.45 -5.73
N LYS A 22 -13.22 6.04 -5.75
CA LYS A 22 -12.36 6.18 -6.94
C LYS A 22 -11.15 5.24 -6.93
N GLY A 23 -10.74 4.75 -5.77
CA GLY A 23 -9.54 3.95 -5.61
C GLY A 23 -9.73 2.47 -5.86
N ASN A 24 -8.61 1.75 -6.04
CA ASN A 24 -8.60 0.30 -6.23
C ASN A 24 -8.91 -0.48 -4.95
N ASP A 25 -8.64 0.10 -3.78
CA ASP A 25 -8.77 -0.62 -2.51
C ASP A 25 -10.19 -1.07 -2.20
N GLN A 26 -11.22 -0.32 -2.61
CA GLN A 26 -12.61 -0.75 -2.43
C GLN A 26 -12.85 -2.12 -3.08
N VAL A 27 -12.33 -2.33 -4.29
CA VAL A 27 -12.48 -3.59 -5.03
C VAL A 27 -11.71 -4.71 -4.32
N ARG A 28 -10.49 -4.41 -3.85
CA ARG A 28 -9.64 -5.38 -3.13
C ARG A 28 -10.31 -5.86 -1.85
N PHE A 29 -10.85 -4.94 -1.04
CA PHE A 29 -11.53 -5.28 0.20
C PHE A 29 -12.83 -6.03 -0.06
N GLU A 30 -13.71 -5.50 -0.91
CA GLU A 30 -15.03 -6.09 -1.14
C GLU A 30 -14.96 -7.47 -1.79
N LEU A 31 -14.11 -7.64 -2.81
CA LEU A 31 -13.92 -8.94 -3.42
C LEU A 31 -13.40 -9.96 -2.40
N THR A 32 -12.51 -9.54 -1.51
CA THR A 32 -12.00 -10.39 -0.44
C THR A 32 -13.11 -10.73 0.57
N PHE A 33 -13.93 -9.77 0.97
CA PHE A 33 -15.05 -10.02 1.89
C PHE A 33 -16.05 -11.00 1.28
N TYR A 34 -16.47 -10.78 0.04
CA TYR A 34 -17.41 -11.68 -0.65
C TYR A 34 -16.83 -13.07 -0.89
N ALA A 35 -15.53 -13.19 -1.19
CA ALA A 35 -14.88 -14.48 -1.37
C ALA A 35 -14.78 -15.30 -0.06
N LEU A 36 -14.59 -14.62 1.07
CA LEU A 36 -14.37 -15.28 2.37
C LEU A 36 -15.67 -15.50 3.16
N ASN A 37 -16.61 -14.57 3.08
CA ASN A 37 -17.92 -14.68 3.69
C ASN A 37 -18.95 -13.84 2.91
N PRO A 38 -19.66 -14.45 1.94
CA PRO A 38 -20.64 -13.74 1.10
C PRO A 38 -21.88 -13.27 1.86
N GLU A 39 -22.10 -13.71 3.11
CA GLU A 39 -23.23 -13.27 3.93
C GLU A 39 -22.96 -11.95 4.65
N LEU A 40 -21.69 -11.54 4.80
CA LEU A 40 -21.34 -10.26 5.41
C LEU A 40 -21.80 -9.10 4.53
N LYS A 41 -22.55 -8.18 5.12
CA LYS A 41 -22.86 -6.91 4.47
C LYS A 41 -21.63 -6.01 4.48
N VAL A 42 -21.38 -5.32 3.37
CA VAL A 42 -20.33 -4.30 3.31
C VAL A 42 -20.95 -2.92 3.42
N VAL A 43 -20.41 -2.10 4.33
CA VAL A 43 -20.75 -0.68 4.49
C VAL A 43 -19.57 0.16 4.03
N ALA A 44 -19.79 1.04 3.05
CA ALA A 44 -18.74 1.88 2.48
C ALA A 44 -19.17 3.36 2.54
N PRO A 45 -18.96 4.04 3.69
CA PRO A 45 -19.52 5.37 3.93
C PRO A 45 -19.21 6.38 2.82
N TRP A 46 -17.99 6.38 2.27
CA TRP A 46 -17.57 7.25 1.18
C TRP A 46 -18.38 7.15 -0.12
N ARG A 47 -19.23 6.12 -0.28
CA ARG A 47 -20.15 5.98 -1.40
C ARG A 47 -21.60 6.29 -1.07
N GLU A 48 -21.93 6.38 0.22
CA GLU A 48 -23.31 6.41 0.71
C GLU A 48 -23.68 7.74 1.37
N TRP A 49 -22.71 8.42 1.99
CA TRP A 49 -22.95 9.65 2.73
C TRP A 49 -22.81 10.92 1.89
N ASP A 50 -23.15 12.06 2.50
CA ASP A 50 -23.05 13.39 1.87
C ASP A 50 -21.70 14.10 2.10
N ILE A 51 -20.74 13.45 2.77
CA ILE A 51 -19.41 14.03 3.03
C ILE A 51 -18.55 13.88 1.77
N THR A 52 -18.22 15.01 1.14
CA THR A 52 -17.52 15.03 -0.15
C THR A 52 -16.02 15.28 -0.03
N GLY A 53 -15.57 15.81 1.11
CA GLY A 53 -14.20 16.23 1.31
C GLY A 53 -13.75 16.23 2.77
N ARG A 54 -12.51 16.69 2.97
CA ARG A 54 -11.91 16.74 4.31
C ARG A 54 -12.57 17.81 5.19
N GLU A 55 -12.94 18.92 4.60
CA GLU A 55 -13.58 20.06 5.26
C GLU A 55 -14.92 19.60 5.86
N ASP A 56 -15.77 18.95 5.05
CA ASP A 56 -17.02 18.33 5.50
C ASP A 56 -16.78 17.32 6.64
N ALA A 57 -15.76 16.47 6.51
CA ALA A 57 -15.42 15.48 7.54
C ALA A 57 -14.95 16.15 8.85
N ILE A 58 -14.23 17.27 8.78
CA ILE A 58 -13.81 18.07 9.93
C ILE A 58 -15.02 18.71 10.61
N GLU A 59 -15.95 19.27 9.83
CA GLU A 59 -17.18 19.85 10.37
C GLU A 59 -18.06 18.79 11.02
N TYR A 60 -18.22 17.63 10.36
CA TYR A 60 -18.90 16.47 10.92
C TYR A 60 -18.26 16.04 12.24
N ALA A 61 -16.93 15.87 12.27
CA ALA A 61 -16.21 15.50 13.49
C ALA A 61 -16.43 16.51 14.63
N LYS A 62 -16.36 17.82 14.34
CA LYS A 62 -16.64 18.89 15.32
C LYS A 62 -18.06 18.82 15.85
N LYS A 63 -19.06 18.69 14.96
CA LYS A 63 -20.48 18.60 15.32
C LYS A 63 -20.77 17.39 16.22
N HIS A 64 -20.05 16.29 16.01
CA HIS A 64 -20.20 15.04 16.76
C HIS A 64 -19.18 14.87 17.91
N ASN A 65 -18.44 15.92 18.27
CA ASN A 65 -17.43 15.91 19.33
C ASN A 65 -16.34 14.82 19.15
N VAL A 66 -16.00 14.47 17.91
CA VAL A 66 -14.91 13.54 17.60
C VAL A 66 -13.60 14.32 17.59
N PRO A 67 -12.62 13.98 18.46
CA PRO A 67 -11.35 14.69 18.51
C PRO A 67 -10.56 14.46 17.23
N ILE A 68 -10.21 15.54 16.53
CA ILE A 68 -9.37 15.52 15.34
C ILE A 68 -7.94 15.96 15.68
N PRO A 69 -6.92 15.13 15.43
CA PRO A 69 -5.54 15.57 15.56
C PRO A 69 -5.25 16.63 14.49
N VAL A 70 -4.97 17.86 14.92
CA VAL A 70 -4.66 18.97 14.03
C VAL A 70 -3.21 18.82 13.57
N SER A 71 -2.96 18.10 12.47
CA SER A 71 -1.65 18.10 11.83
C SER A 71 -1.67 18.93 10.55
N LYS A 72 -0.58 19.67 10.34
CA LYS A 72 -0.29 20.32 9.04
C LYS A 72 -0.35 19.23 7.98
N LYS A 73 -1.31 19.38 7.06
CA LYS A 73 -1.65 18.37 6.07
C LYS A 73 -0.44 18.19 5.16
N SER A 74 0.10 16.97 5.11
CA SER A 74 0.87 16.54 3.96
C SER A 74 0.02 16.73 2.72
N ILE A 75 0.58 17.29 1.65
CA ILE A 75 -0.11 17.43 0.37
C ILE A 75 -0.37 16.07 -0.30
N TYR A 76 0.46 15.07 -0.01
CA TYR A 76 0.34 13.72 -0.56
C TYR A 76 -0.60 12.84 0.27
N SER A 77 -1.43 12.05 -0.43
CA SER A 77 -2.02 10.82 0.08
C SER A 77 -0.94 9.73 0.09
N ARG A 78 -0.86 8.96 1.18
CA ARG A 78 0.21 7.99 1.39
C ARG A 78 -0.32 6.72 2.04
N ASP A 79 0.17 5.58 1.57
CA ASP A 79 0.03 4.29 2.25
C ASP A 79 1.41 3.68 2.49
N ARG A 80 1.62 3.13 3.69
CA ARG A 80 2.91 2.57 4.12
C ARG A 80 2.71 1.25 4.83
N ASN A 81 3.49 0.28 4.42
CA ASN A 81 3.69 -0.96 5.14
C ASN A 81 5.18 -1.31 5.18
N LEU A 82 5.53 -2.53 5.61
CA LEU A 82 6.92 -2.98 5.66
C LEU A 82 7.57 -3.04 4.26
N TRP A 83 6.78 -3.31 3.23
CA TRP A 83 7.24 -3.56 1.88
C TRP A 83 7.46 -2.29 1.08
N HIS A 84 6.55 -1.33 1.18
CA HIS A 84 6.63 -0.09 0.41
C HIS A 84 5.97 1.09 1.13
N LEU A 85 6.20 2.25 0.53
CA LEU A 85 5.53 3.52 0.79
C LEU A 85 5.06 4.10 -0.55
N SER A 86 3.76 4.28 -0.72
CA SER A 86 3.17 4.93 -1.89
C SER A 86 2.87 6.41 -1.63
N HIS A 87 2.84 7.19 -2.72
CA HIS A 87 2.50 8.61 -2.74
C HIS A 87 1.59 8.89 -3.94
N GLU A 88 0.53 9.65 -3.73
CA GLU A 88 -0.38 10.11 -4.78
C GLU A 88 -0.99 11.47 -4.40
N GLY A 89 -1.70 12.09 -5.34
CA GLY A 89 -2.41 13.36 -5.10
C GLY A 89 -1.55 14.62 -5.28
N ASP A 90 -2.26 15.75 -5.30
CA ASP A 90 -1.70 17.10 -5.46
C ASP A 90 -0.81 17.20 -6.71
N ILE A 91 0.41 17.73 -6.60
CA ILE A 91 1.32 17.92 -7.73
C ILE A 91 1.60 16.64 -8.53
N LEU A 92 1.46 15.45 -7.94
CA LEU A 92 1.74 14.17 -8.60
C LEU A 92 0.64 13.75 -9.58
N GLU A 93 -0.52 14.40 -9.56
CA GLU A 93 -1.60 14.14 -10.53
C GLU A 93 -1.28 14.66 -11.93
N ASP A 94 -0.31 15.57 -12.05
CA ASP A 94 0.23 16.02 -13.34
C ASP A 94 1.62 15.39 -13.54
N PRO A 95 1.78 14.42 -14.45
CA PRO A 95 3.06 13.78 -14.74
C PRO A 95 4.16 14.72 -15.24
N ALA A 96 3.83 15.95 -15.63
CA ALA A 96 4.82 16.96 -15.99
C ALA A 96 5.51 17.59 -14.78
N ASN A 97 4.95 17.45 -13.57
CA ASN A 97 5.57 17.95 -12.35
C ASN A 97 6.62 16.98 -11.82
N GLU A 98 7.76 17.53 -11.40
CA GLU A 98 8.74 16.79 -10.63
C GLU A 98 8.27 16.59 -9.18
N PRO A 99 8.57 15.44 -8.55
CA PRO A 99 8.29 15.25 -7.13
C PRO A 99 9.14 16.20 -6.28
N LYS A 100 8.58 16.69 -5.18
CA LYS A 100 9.32 17.52 -4.22
C LYS A 100 10.18 16.65 -3.32
N GLU A 101 11.25 17.22 -2.77
CA GLU A 101 12.18 16.52 -1.89
C GLU A 101 11.49 15.90 -0.65
N ASP A 102 10.43 16.53 -0.14
CA ASP A 102 9.64 16.04 1.00
C ASP A 102 8.74 14.82 0.69
N MET A 103 8.73 14.36 -0.57
CA MET A 103 8.19 13.05 -0.95
C MET A 103 9.08 11.90 -0.47
N TYR A 104 10.41 12.08 -0.46
CA TYR A 104 11.35 11.03 -0.09
C TYR A 104 11.39 10.86 1.45
N MET A 105 10.69 9.85 1.97
CA MET A 105 10.65 9.57 3.42
C MET A 105 11.43 8.31 3.85
N MET A 106 11.59 7.34 2.95
CA MET A 106 12.32 6.09 3.21
C MET A 106 13.64 5.99 2.42
N SER A 107 13.84 6.92 1.49
CA SER A 107 15.06 7.06 0.69
C SER A 107 15.44 8.55 0.64
N VAL A 108 16.52 8.84 -0.08
CA VAL A 108 16.89 10.20 -0.50
C VAL A 108 16.72 10.30 -2.01
N SER A 109 16.70 11.53 -2.54
CA SER A 109 16.79 11.75 -3.99
C SER A 109 18.11 11.20 -4.55
N PRO A 110 18.14 10.81 -5.83
CA PRO A 110 19.35 10.30 -6.48
C PRO A 110 20.54 11.27 -6.36
N GLU A 111 20.29 12.57 -6.42
CA GLU A 111 21.29 13.64 -6.30
C GLU A 111 21.94 13.66 -4.91
N ASN A 112 21.17 13.28 -3.89
CA ASN A 112 21.60 13.23 -2.49
C ASN A 112 22.09 11.83 -2.07
N ALA A 113 22.12 10.86 -2.99
CA ALA A 113 22.58 9.50 -2.68
C ALA A 113 24.09 9.47 -2.38
N PRO A 114 24.56 8.63 -1.42
CA PRO A 114 25.98 8.52 -1.12
C PRO A 114 26.80 8.07 -2.34
N SER A 115 27.90 8.76 -2.63
CA SER A 115 28.79 8.41 -3.76
C SER A 115 29.57 7.10 -3.55
N LYS A 116 29.63 6.62 -2.31
CA LYS A 116 30.30 5.36 -1.97
C LYS A 116 29.27 4.22 -2.02
N PRO A 117 29.48 3.18 -2.85
CA PRO A 117 28.58 2.04 -2.89
C PRO A 117 28.62 1.26 -1.58
N ASP A 118 27.46 0.73 -1.18
CA ASP A 118 27.32 -0.19 -0.05
C ASP A 118 27.06 -1.60 -0.58
N MET A 119 28.07 -2.46 -0.46
CA MET A 119 27.99 -3.84 -0.95
C MET A 119 27.28 -4.71 0.08
N ARG A 120 26.12 -5.26 -0.30
CA ARG A 120 25.32 -6.17 0.52
C ARG A 120 25.22 -7.51 -0.18
N GLU A 121 25.52 -8.58 0.54
CA GLU A 121 25.23 -9.95 0.09
C GLU A 121 23.91 -10.38 0.74
N ILE A 122 22.90 -10.69 -0.08
CA ILE A 122 21.64 -11.22 0.40
C ILE A 122 21.69 -12.73 0.17
N ILE A 123 21.95 -13.47 1.24
CA ILE A 123 21.87 -14.92 1.24
C ILE A 123 20.45 -15.29 1.64
N GLY A 124 19.73 -15.95 0.75
CA GLY A 124 18.43 -16.53 1.07
C GLY A 124 18.60 -17.53 2.20
N THR A 125 18.30 -17.11 3.42
CA THR A 125 17.95 -18.05 4.48
C THR A 125 16.72 -18.80 3.99
N GLY A 126 16.61 -20.11 4.21
CA GLY A 126 15.57 -21.00 3.65
C GLY A 126 14.11 -20.71 4.06
N ILE A 127 13.75 -19.44 4.21
CA ILE A 127 12.44 -18.85 4.43
C ILE A 127 11.90 -18.26 3.10
N TYR A 128 12.76 -18.03 2.10
CA TYR A 128 12.34 -17.60 0.76
C TYR A 128 12.18 -18.80 -0.17
N ASP A 129 10.93 -19.14 -0.52
CA ASP A 129 10.61 -20.12 -1.57
C ASP A 129 10.31 -19.37 -2.89
N GLN A 130 10.89 -19.85 -3.98
CA GLN A 130 10.67 -19.30 -5.31
C GLN A 130 9.22 -19.49 -5.79
N ALA A 131 8.45 -20.40 -5.17
CA ALA A 131 7.00 -20.52 -5.36
C ALA A 131 6.22 -19.26 -4.91
N ASP A 132 6.73 -18.48 -3.94
CA ASP A 132 6.10 -17.23 -3.49
C ASP A 132 6.18 -16.11 -4.53
N ALA A 133 6.99 -16.29 -5.57
CA ALA A 133 7.23 -15.32 -6.65
C ALA A 133 6.50 -15.67 -7.96
N GLU A 134 5.56 -16.62 -7.97
CA GLU A 134 4.81 -17.00 -9.19
C GLU A 134 3.98 -15.85 -9.82
N GLY A 135 3.88 -14.68 -9.16
CA GLY A 135 3.18 -13.52 -9.69
C GLY A 135 4.04 -12.38 -10.25
N PHE A 136 5.23 -12.11 -9.73
CA PHE A 136 5.96 -10.88 -10.11
C PHE A 136 7.48 -11.02 -9.95
N ILE A 137 8.18 -10.67 -11.02
CA ILE A 137 9.63 -10.47 -11.17
C ILE A 137 10.46 -11.76 -11.35
N ARG A 138 10.74 -12.09 -12.62
CA ARG A 138 11.85 -12.96 -13.02
C ARG A 138 13.12 -12.12 -13.23
N LEU A 139 14.06 -12.16 -12.30
CA LEU A 139 15.44 -11.71 -12.45
C LEU A 139 16.30 -12.79 -11.77
N TYR A 140 17.10 -13.62 -12.44
CA TYR A 140 18.01 -13.41 -13.55
C TYR A 140 17.90 -14.54 -14.60
N GLY A 141 18.15 -14.20 -15.87
CA GLY A 141 18.07 -15.14 -16.97
C GLY A 141 19.10 -16.29 -16.90
N LEU A 142 18.74 -17.40 -17.54
CA LEU A 142 19.58 -18.56 -17.84
C LEU A 142 21.04 -18.23 -18.22
N PRO A 143 21.37 -17.14 -18.96
CA PRO A 143 22.76 -16.82 -19.32
C PRO A 143 23.70 -16.60 -18.13
N THR A 144 23.21 -16.05 -17.02
CA THR A 144 24.03 -15.82 -15.82
C THR A 144 24.34 -17.13 -15.11
N ARG A 145 23.36 -18.05 -15.10
CA ARG A 145 23.52 -19.40 -14.53
C ARG A 145 24.49 -20.24 -15.36
N VAL A 146 24.36 -20.18 -16.69
CA VAL A 146 25.26 -20.86 -17.64
C VAL A 146 26.69 -20.31 -17.51
N ARG A 147 26.87 -18.99 -17.42
CA ARG A 147 28.20 -18.38 -17.23
C ARG A 147 28.86 -18.83 -15.92
N ALA A 148 28.10 -18.90 -14.83
CA ALA A 148 28.61 -19.39 -13.55
C ALA A 148 28.96 -20.89 -13.55
N MET A 149 28.27 -21.71 -14.36
CA MET A 149 28.59 -23.13 -14.54
C MET A 149 29.87 -23.31 -15.36
N LEU A 150 30.01 -22.55 -16.46
CA LEU A 150 31.22 -22.52 -17.27
C LEU A 150 32.46 -22.06 -16.49
N GLU A 151 32.33 -21.04 -15.63
CA GLU A 151 33.42 -20.56 -14.76
C GLU A 151 33.83 -21.58 -13.69
N LYS A 152 32.92 -22.47 -13.28
CA LYS A 152 33.18 -23.56 -12.33
C LYS A 152 33.60 -24.88 -13.00
N GLY A 153 33.70 -24.90 -14.34
CA GLY A 153 34.09 -26.08 -15.10
C GLY A 153 33.06 -27.22 -15.08
N ILE A 154 31.77 -26.90 -14.89
CA ILE A 154 30.64 -27.84 -14.99
C ILE A 154 29.93 -27.64 -16.33
#